data_AF-A0AAJ7N3N6-F1
#
_entry.id   AF-A0AAJ7N3N6-F1
#
_cell.length_a   1.000
_cell.length_b   1.000
_cell.length_c   1.000
_cell.angle_alpha   90.00
_cell.angle_beta   90.00
_cell.angle_gamma   90.00
#
_symmetry.space_group_name_H-M   'P 1'
#
loop_
_entity.id
_entity.type
_entity.pdbx_description
1 polymer ?
#
loop_
_entity_poly.entity_id
_entity_poly.type
_entity_poly.pdbx_seq_one_letter_code
_entity_poly.pdbx_strand_id
1 'polypeptide(L)'
;MIRRADYTKGLLVLWCVFNTAYSIPSLTLTPTPTPTSTKVDEQLYTTRRTPKVVIELPVSKSRLLLPAVNFKLKSTTVPIIRTTMTSELLSTTHRSFSTEEPLYRLDGSNGQACILLQVDALITVKYRTKVGEEQEANIYVPNDATVTGNCDNENTVTMSLKWRAFVLSWSFAKTPGGERWYVEKIELTYNSSDRHFEHTDQPNKTIRVSTGQRHSSMLFPTPVGKSYSCDVKEISLTDGKNNAILSLRDMKLQPFKFKNNEFAAEFSCTSLSARGFRDETAPVAVGSTLAAATLLTITGYAAYRYFKVKKVKYDTME
;
A
#
# COMPACT_ATOMS: atom_id res chain seq x y z
N MET A 1 57.39 -47.09 -16.19
CA MET A 1 56.46 -47.08 -17.35
C MET A 1 55.08 -46.67 -16.85
N ILE A 2 54.72 -45.40 -17.08
CA ILE A 2 53.49 -44.78 -16.57
C ILE A 2 52.39 -44.98 -17.62
N ARG A 3 51.33 -45.70 -17.23
CA ARG A 3 50.15 -45.95 -18.07
C ARG A 3 49.21 -44.75 -18.05
N ARG A 4 48.75 -44.46 -19.25
CA ARG A 4 47.86 -43.39 -19.69
C ARG A 4 46.41 -43.87 -19.60
N ALA A 5 45.52 -42.91 -19.37
CA ALA A 5 44.09 -42.89 -19.71
C ALA A 5 43.08 -43.48 -18.72
N ASP A 6 42.28 -42.58 -18.13
CA ASP A 6 40.83 -42.75 -17.91
C ASP A 6 40.13 -41.38 -17.67
N TYR A 7 40.51 -40.35 -18.46
CA TYR A 7 39.94 -38.99 -18.36
C TYR A 7 38.75 -38.76 -19.31
N THR A 8 38.41 -39.74 -20.15
CA THR A 8 37.35 -39.66 -21.16
C THR A 8 35.96 -40.05 -20.64
N LYS A 9 35.85 -40.68 -19.46
CA LYS A 9 34.55 -41.07 -18.87
C LYS A 9 33.89 -39.96 -18.05
N GLY A 10 34.66 -39.02 -17.49
CA GLY A 10 34.11 -37.92 -16.68
C GLY A 10 33.43 -36.81 -17.51
N LEU A 11 33.93 -36.53 -18.71
CA LEU A 11 33.41 -35.45 -19.56
C LEU A 11 32.08 -35.83 -20.26
N LEU A 12 31.89 -37.12 -20.56
CA LEU A 12 30.67 -37.63 -21.20
C LEU A 12 29.47 -37.70 -20.24
N VAL A 13 29.71 -37.89 -18.95
CA VAL A 13 28.64 -37.89 -17.93
C VAL A 13 28.13 -36.47 -17.66
N LEU A 14 29.00 -35.45 -17.75
CA LEU A 14 28.60 -34.05 -17.55
C LEU A 14 27.75 -33.48 -18.71
N TRP A 15 27.88 -34.02 -19.92
CA TRP A 15 27.07 -33.62 -21.09
C TRP A 15 25.71 -34.31 -21.17
N CYS A 16 25.52 -35.47 -20.53
CA CYS A 16 24.24 -36.17 -20.53
C CYS A 16 23.24 -35.64 -19.48
N VAL A 17 23.71 -35.00 -18.40
CA VAL A 17 22.81 -34.51 -17.33
C VAL A 17 22.17 -33.15 -17.68
N PHE A 18 22.76 -32.37 -18.58
CA PHE A 18 22.22 -31.06 -18.98
C PHE A 18 21.24 -31.09 -20.17
N ASN A 19 20.99 -32.25 -20.79
CA ASN A 19 20.13 -32.37 -21.98
C ASN A 19 18.74 -32.97 -21.72
N THR A 20 18.30 -33.03 -20.46
CA THR A 20 16.94 -33.49 -20.11
C THR A 20 16.14 -32.41 -19.38
N ALA A 21 16.03 -31.22 -19.98
CA ALA A 21 14.89 -30.33 -19.74
C ALA A 21 14.79 -29.33 -20.90
N TYR A 22 13.55 -29.12 -21.37
CA TYR A 22 13.12 -28.20 -22.44
C TYR A 22 13.11 -28.76 -23.87
N SER A 23 12.11 -29.60 -24.13
CA SER A 23 11.46 -29.65 -25.45
C SER A 23 10.31 -28.64 -25.46
N ILE A 24 10.40 -27.57 -26.27
CA ILE A 24 9.26 -26.78 -26.75
C ILE A 24 9.55 -26.40 -28.22
N PRO A 25 8.58 -26.51 -29.15
CA PRO A 25 8.84 -26.67 -30.57
C PRO A 25 9.07 -25.36 -31.32
N SER A 26 9.78 -25.52 -32.44
CA SER A 26 10.13 -24.56 -33.47
C SER A 26 8.90 -23.92 -34.12
N LEU A 27 8.91 -22.59 -34.25
CA LEU A 27 8.19 -21.89 -35.32
C LEU A 27 9.12 -20.93 -36.05
N THR A 28 9.01 -21.02 -37.35
CA THR A 28 9.85 -20.52 -38.43
C THR A 28 9.76 -19.02 -38.66
N LEU A 29 10.91 -18.39 -38.93
CA LEU A 29 11.04 -17.06 -39.53
C LEU A 29 10.68 -17.09 -41.02
N THR A 30 9.88 -16.14 -41.48
CA THR A 30 9.89 -15.57 -42.86
C THR A 30 9.38 -14.11 -42.82
N PRO A 31 9.67 -13.29 -43.85
CA PRO A 31 10.17 -11.92 -43.67
C PRO A 31 9.13 -10.80 -43.80
N THR A 32 9.58 -9.61 -43.41
CA THR A 32 9.05 -8.24 -43.60
C THR A 32 8.22 -8.03 -44.87
N PRO A 33 7.20 -7.15 -44.82
CA PRO A 33 7.39 -5.82 -45.43
C PRO A 33 6.72 -4.65 -44.65
N THR A 34 7.41 -3.52 -44.54
CA THR A 34 6.83 -2.16 -44.53
C THR A 34 6.36 -1.82 -45.97
N PRO A 35 5.36 -0.96 -46.24
CA PRO A 35 5.08 0.36 -45.62
C PRO A 35 3.57 0.53 -45.26
N THR A 36 3.07 1.58 -44.61
CA THR A 36 2.65 2.85 -45.25
C THR A 36 2.15 3.81 -44.16
N SER A 37 2.56 5.07 -44.25
CA SER A 37 2.02 6.19 -43.47
C SER A 37 0.56 6.46 -43.84
N THR A 38 -0.30 6.68 -42.85
CA THR A 38 -1.52 7.47 -43.05
C THR A 38 -1.59 8.54 -41.96
N LYS A 39 -1.59 9.79 -42.42
CA LYS A 39 -1.80 11.02 -41.65
C LYS A 39 -3.28 11.19 -41.28
N VAL A 40 -3.51 12.13 -40.35
CA VAL A 40 -4.76 12.85 -40.05
C VAL A 40 -5.73 12.00 -39.19
N ASP A 41 -6.05 12.37 -37.94
CA ASP A 41 -6.74 13.62 -37.61
C ASP A 41 -6.39 14.19 -36.22
N GLU A 42 -6.29 15.52 -36.22
CA GLU A 42 -5.99 16.40 -35.11
C GLU A 42 -7.33 16.94 -34.58
N GLN A 43 -7.91 16.31 -33.56
CA GLN A 43 -9.13 16.82 -32.91
C GLN A 43 -8.77 17.63 -31.66
N LEU A 44 -8.58 18.92 -31.91
CA LEU A 44 -8.62 20.02 -30.95
C LEU A 44 -9.96 20.00 -30.18
N TYR A 45 -9.95 19.59 -28.91
CA TYR A 45 -11.08 19.83 -28.02
C TYR A 45 -11.01 21.25 -27.45
N THR A 46 -11.75 22.14 -28.12
CA THR A 46 -11.99 23.52 -27.69
C THR A 46 -12.85 23.55 -26.43
N THR A 47 -12.52 24.47 -25.53
CA THR A 47 -13.27 24.83 -24.33
C THR A 47 -14.61 25.47 -24.69
N ARG A 48 -15.73 24.90 -24.24
CA ARG A 48 -17.04 25.56 -24.27
C ARG A 48 -17.63 25.66 -22.86
N ARG A 49 -17.56 26.87 -22.29
CA ARG A 49 -18.33 27.30 -21.10
C ARG A 49 -19.83 27.19 -21.41
N THR A 50 -20.58 26.55 -20.53
CA THR A 50 -22.03 26.76 -20.41
C THR A 50 -22.31 27.63 -19.17
N PRO A 51 -23.29 28.55 -19.25
CA PRO A 51 -23.51 29.57 -18.23
C PRO A 51 -24.22 29.04 -16.99
N LYS A 52 -23.82 29.64 -15.86
CA LYS A 52 -24.40 29.57 -14.53
C LYS A 52 -25.87 30.03 -14.56
N VAL A 53 -26.80 29.13 -14.24
CA VAL A 53 -28.19 29.49 -13.94
C VAL A 53 -28.28 29.70 -12.43
N VAL A 54 -28.47 30.97 -12.04
CA VAL A 54 -28.78 31.40 -10.68
C VAL A 54 -30.30 31.46 -10.57
N ILE A 55 -30.88 30.72 -9.64
CA ILE A 55 -32.26 30.91 -9.21
C ILE A 55 -32.19 31.68 -7.90
N GLU A 56 -32.62 32.94 -7.94
CA GLU A 56 -32.84 33.79 -6.77
C GLU A 56 -34.32 33.76 -6.34
N LEU A 57 -34.51 34.18 -5.09
CA LEU A 57 -35.72 34.70 -4.38
C LEU A 57 -36.44 33.75 -3.40
N PRO A 58 -37.02 34.27 -2.29
CA PRO A 58 -36.83 35.58 -1.63
C PRO A 58 -36.50 35.49 -0.11
N VAL A 59 -35.89 36.56 0.36
CA VAL A 59 -35.66 36.89 1.77
C VAL A 59 -37.00 37.18 2.47
N SER A 60 -37.24 36.54 3.63
CA SER A 60 -38.26 36.97 4.59
C SER A 60 -37.59 37.49 5.86
N LYS A 61 -37.75 38.79 6.11
CA LYS A 61 -37.42 39.47 7.36
C LYS A 61 -38.48 39.12 8.40
N SER A 62 -38.07 38.73 9.60
CA SER A 62 -38.84 39.06 10.80
C SER A 62 -37.91 39.39 11.96
N ARG A 63 -38.34 40.36 12.76
CA ARG A 63 -37.59 41.19 13.70
C ARG A 63 -38.12 40.89 15.12
N LEU A 64 -37.25 40.98 16.14
CA LEU A 64 -37.54 41.22 17.58
C LEU A 64 -38.13 40.01 18.37
N LEU A 65 -37.83 39.68 19.64
CA LEU A 65 -37.23 40.36 20.82
C LEU A 65 -36.66 39.31 21.81
N LEU A 66 -35.66 39.72 22.62
CA LEU A 66 -35.20 39.04 23.84
C LEU A 66 -36.25 39.10 24.97
N PRO A 67 -36.13 38.21 25.97
CA PRO A 67 -36.09 38.70 27.34
C PRO A 67 -34.93 38.11 28.17
N ALA A 68 -34.26 39.01 28.88
CA ALA A 68 -33.37 38.70 29.98
C ALA A 68 -34.18 38.37 31.25
N VAL A 69 -33.77 37.36 32.01
CA VAL A 69 -34.21 37.17 33.40
C VAL A 69 -32.99 36.83 34.27
N ASN A 70 -32.71 37.71 35.23
CA ASN A 70 -31.73 37.56 36.30
C ASN A 70 -32.36 36.85 37.51
N PHE A 71 -31.62 35.97 38.20
CA PHE A 71 -31.62 35.74 39.67
C PHE A 71 -30.80 34.47 39.98
N LYS A 72 -30.11 34.24 41.11
CA LYS A 72 -29.47 35.02 42.17
C LYS A 72 -28.66 33.97 42.95
N LEU A 73 -27.40 34.26 43.23
CA LEU A 73 -26.49 33.40 44.01
C LEU A 73 -26.89 33.43 45.50
N LYS A 74 -26.98 32.26 46.16
CA LYS A 74 -26.93 32.17 47.63
C LYS A 74 -26.10 30.96 48.06
N SER A 75 -24.94 31.28 48.63
CA SER A 75 -24.03 30.41 49.39
C SER A 75 -24.48 30.36 50.86
N THR A 76 -24.38 29.21 51.54
CA THR A 76 -24.27 29.01 53.01
C THR A 76 -24.09 27.49 53.26
N THR A 77 -22.88 27.00 53.53
CA THR A 77 -22.23 26.76 54.84
C THR A 77 -22.42 25.31 55.36
N VAL A 78 -21.29 24.65 55.54
CA VAL A 78 -21.03 23.29 56.05
C VAL A 78 -21.26 23.21 57.57
N PRO A 79 -21.53 22.01 58.13
CA PRO A 79 -20.71 21.57 59.24
C PRO A 79 -20.18 20.13 59.10
N ILE A 80 -18.96 19.97 59.62
CA ILE A 80 -18.14 18.76 59.71
C ILE A 80 -18.56 17.95 60.94
N ILE A 81 -18.87 16.65 60.80
CA ILE A 81 -18.68 15.64 61.86
C ILE A 81 -18.14 14.35 61.23
N ARG A 82 -17.18 13.74 61.93
CA ARG A 82 -16.25 12.66 61.57
C ARG A 82 -16.82 11.28 61.95
N THR A 83 -16.12 10.22 61.51
CA THR A 83 -16.20 8.76 61.84
C THR A 83 -17.30 7.98 61.09
N THR A 84 -17.10 6.79 60.50
CA THR A 84 -16.12 5.68 60.64
C THR A 84 -16.13 4.82 59.35
N MET A 85 -15.06 4.05 59.09
CA MET A 85 -14.93 3.13 57.95
C MET A 85 -15.98 2.01 57.91
N THR A 86 -16.52 1.70 56.73
CA THR A 86 -16.89 0.33 56.32
C THR A 86 -16.90 0.22 54.80
N SER A 87 -16.25 -0.83 54.30
CA SER A 87 -16.08 -1.24 52.91
C SER A 87 -17.41 -1.62 52.26
N GLU A 88 -17.80 -0.96 51.18
CA GLU A 88 -18.72 -1.54 50.19
C GLU A 88 -18.22 -1.28 48.76
N LEU A 89 -18.19 -2.37 48.02
CA LEU A 89 -17.61 -2.59 46.70
C LEU A 89 -18.32 -1.74 45.63
N LEU A 90 -17.74 -0.58 45.29
CA LEU A 90 -18.11 0.12 44.06
C LEU A 90 -17.35 -0.52 42.90
N SER A 91 -18.05 -1.35 42.13
CA SER A 91 -17.59 -1.79 40.81
C SER A 91 -17.44 -0.55 39.92
N THR A 92 -16.24 0.01 39.89
CA THR A 92 -15.84 0.94 38.85
C THR A 92 -15.83 0.12 37.56
N THR A 93 -16.79 0.38 36.68
CA THR A 93 -16.73 -0.07 35.29
C THR A 93 -15.52 0.60 34.65
N HIS A 94 -14.34 0.02 34.85
CA HIS A 94 -13.22 0.20 33.96
C HIS A 94 -13.74 -0.20 32.59
N ARG A 95 -13.95 0.81 31.73
CA ARG A 95 -14.11 0.63 30.31
C ARG A 95 -12.89 -0.16 29.87
N SER A 96 -13.09 -1.46 29.68
CA SER A 96 -12.11 -2.37 29.11
C SER A 96 -11.60 -1.72 27.83
N PHE A 97 -10.37 -1.23 27.86
CA PHE A 97 -9.60 -1.07 26.65
C PHE A 97 -9.46 -2.48 26.11
N SER A 98 -10.35 -2.85 25.19
CA SER A 98 -10.24 -4.10 24.47
C SER A 98 -8.93 -4.01 23.69
N THR A 99 -7.99 -4.92 23.98
CA THR A 99 -6.78 -5.17 23.19
C THR A 99 -7.13 -5.87 21.87
N GLU A 100 -8.27 -5.53 21.28
CA GLU A 100 -8.71 -6.05 19.99
C GLU A 100 -8.69 -4.89 19.01
N GLU A 101 -7.94 -5.07 17.91
CA GLU A 101 -7.90 -4.12 16.80
C GLU A 101 -9.33 -3.86 16.29
N PRO A 102 -9.67 -2.60 15.95
CA PRO A 102 -11.00 -2.28 15.47
C PRO A 102 -11.29 -2.97 14.14
N LEU A 103 -12.43 -3.68 14.10
CA LEU A 103 -12.95 -4.33 12.90
C LEU A 103 -14.00 -3.43 12.24
N TYR A 104 -13.67 -2.93 11.06
CA TYR A 104 -14.57 -2.20 10.18
C TYR A 104 -15.17 -3.16 9.15
N ARG A 105 -16.50 -3.12 9.02
CA ARG A 105 -17.27 -3.98 8.13
C ARG A 105 -18.18 -3.14 7.24
N LEU A 106 -18.12 -3.41 5.94
CA LEU A 106 -19.06 -2.89 4.96
C LEU A 106 -19.93 -4.03 4.44
N ASP A 107 -21.23 -3.95 4.65
CA ASP A 107 -22.21 -4.91 4.14
C ASP A 107 -22.71 -4.50 2.75
N GLY A 108 -22.89 -5.50 1.88
CA GLY A 108 -23.53 -5.34 0.59
C GLY A 108 -25.06 -5.30 0.69
N SER A 109 -25.72 -5.02 -0.43
CA SER A 109 -27.18 -4.97 -0.55
C SER A 109 -27.89 -6.28 -0.18
N ASN A 110 -27.17 -7.39 -0.21
CA ASN A 110 -27.65 -8.73 0.15
C ASN A 110 -27.40 -9.12 1.62
N GLY A 111 -26.93 -8.19 2.46
CA GLY A 111 -26.62 -8.44 3.88
C GLY A 111 -25.37 -9.29 4.12
N GLN A 112 -24.63 -9.65 3.07
CA GLN A 112 -23.32 -10.26 3.19
C GLN A 112 -22.26 -9.18 3.34
N ALA A 113 -21.22 -9.44 4.14
CA ALA A 113 -20.06 -8.57 4.14
C ALA A 113 -19.50 -8.47 2.71
N CYS A 114 -18.99 -7.30 2.37
CA CYS A 114 -18.33 -7.05 1.09
C CYS A 114 -16.87 -6.65 1.29
N ILE A 115 -16.59 -5.90 2.36
CA ILE A 115 -15.23 -5.52 2.75
C ILE A 115 -15.12 -5.68 4.27
N LEU A 116 -14.02 -6.32 4.70
CA LEU A 116 -13.60 -6.42 6.09
C LEU A 116 -12.20 -5.81 6.21
N LEU A 117 -12.04 -4.92 7.17
CA LEU A 117 -10.78 -4.28 7.51
C LEU A 117 -10.63 -4.26 9.02
N GLN A 118 -9.64 -4.98 9.53
CA GLN A 118 -9.21 -4.92 10.91
C GLN A 118 -7.84 -4.26 10.92
N VAL A 119 -7.68 -3.15 11.63
CA VAL A 119 -6.40 -2.40 11.63
C VAL A 119 -6.31 -1.41 12.78
N ASP A 120 -5.13 -1.29 13.38
CA ASP A 120 -4.75 -0.11 14.16
C ASP A 120 -4.10 0.93 13.23
N ALA A 121 -4.82 2.02 12.95
CA ALA A 121 -4.42 3.02 11.97
C ALA A 121 -4.12 4.37 12.62
N LEU A 122 -2.91 4.87 12.34
CA LEU A 122 -2.43 6.19 12.74
C LEU A 122 -2.11 7.02 11.49
N ILE A 123 -2.62 8.24 11.47
CA ILE A 123 -2.39 9.21 10.39
C ILE A 123 -1.51 10.34 10.92
N THR A 124 -0.35 10.53 10.33
CA THR A 124 0.54 11.65 10.63
C THR A 124 0.47 12.66 9.49
N VAL A 125 -0.13 13.82 9.75
CA VAL A 125 -0.26 14.90 8.77
C VAL A 125 0.82 15.94 9.02
N LYS A 126 1.59 16.28 7.99
CA LYS A 126 2.56 17.39 8.02
C LYS A 126 1.89 18.66 7.53
N TYR A 127 1.92 19.71 8.34
CA TYR A 127 1.29 20.99 8.03
C TYR A 127 2.20 22.16 8.40
N ARG A 128 1.92 23.33 7.83
CA ARG A 128 2.69 24.55 8.08
C ARG A 128 1.92 25.49 9.00
N THR A 129 2.61 26.10 9.95
CA THR A 129 2.03 27.09 10.86
C THR A 129 2.10 28.50 10.25
N LYS A 130 1.38 29.46 10.82
CA LYS A 130 1.40 30.89 10.44
C LYS A 130 2.79 31.51 10.53
N VAL A 131 3.66 30.97 11.38
CA VAL A 131 5.05 31.42 11.56
C VAL A 131 5.98 30.81 10.49
N GLY A 132 5.46 29.89 9.68
CA GLY A 132 6.19 29.25 8.58
C GLY A 132 6.93 27.97 8.98
N GLU A 133 6.76 27.49 10.22
CA GLU A 133 7.33 26.24 10.73
C GLU A 133 6.50 25.03 10.27
N GLU A 134 7.17 23.90 10.04
CA GLU A 134 6.50 22.62 9.75
C GLU A 134 6.23 21.87 11.05
N GLN A 135 4.99 21.41 11.24
CA GLN A 135 4.54 20.67 12.40
C GLN A 135 3.81 19.40 11.95
N GLU A 136 3.77 18.41 12.83
CA GLU A 136 3.12 17.13 12.59
C GLU A 136 1.95 16.94 13.56
N ALA A 137 0.81 16.50 13.02
CA ALA A 137 -0.38 16.13 13.78
C ALA A 137 -0.62 14.63 13.65
N ASN A 138 -0.75 13.95 14.79
CA ASN A 138 -1.04 12.52 14.87
C ASN A 138 -2.54 12.32 15.13
N ILE A 139 -3.23 11.65 14.21
CA ILE A 139 -4.67 11.39 14.25
C ILE A 139 -4.90 9.89 14.22
N TYR A 140 -5.48 9.36 15.29
CA TYR A 140 -5.92 7.96 15.36
C TYR A 140 -7.26 7.79 14.63
N VAL A 141 -7.40 6.68 13.90
CA VAL A 141 -8.69 6.27 13.35
C VAL A 141 -9.51 5.59 14.45
N PRO A 142 -10.68 6.11 14.81
CA PRO A 142 -11.41 5.62 15.97
C PRO A 142 -12.27 4.41 15.62
N ASN A 143 -12.45 3.52 16.60
CA ASN A 143 -13.22 2.28 16.47
C ASN A 143 -14.70 2.49 16.10
N ASP A 144 -15.26 3.67 16.40
CA ASP A 144 -16.65 4.06 16.11
C ASP A 144 -16.80 4.88 14.82
N ALA A 145 -15.80 4.84 13.92
CA ALA A 145 -15.90 5.48 12.61
C ALA A 145 -17.09 4.93 11.81
N THR A 146 -17.83 5.84 11.17
CA THR A 146 -18.94 5.47 10.29
C THR A 146 -18.39 4.86 9.01
N VAL A 147 -18.69 3.59 8.77
CA VAL A 147 -18.30 2.87 7.55
C VAL A 147 -19.35 3.12 6.46
N THR A 148 -18.89 3.59 5.30
CA THR A 148 -19.70 3.78 4.08
C THR A 148 -18.94 3.20 2.90
N GLY A 149 -19.59 3.02 1.75
CA GLY A 149 -18.91 2.47 0.58
C GLY A 149 -19.85 1.98 -0.50
N ASN A 150 -19.28 1.38 -1.55
CA ASN A 150 -20.01 0.79 -2.65
C ASN A 150 -19.48 -0.61 -2.99
N CYS A 151 -20.41 -1.55 -3.12
CA CYS A 151 -20.16 -2.96 -3.39
C CYS A 151 -20.92 -3.51 -4.60
N ASP A 152 -21.55 -2.65 -5.38
CA ASP A 152 -22.40 -3.04 -6.51
C ASP A 152 -21.59 -3.55 -7.71
N ASN A 153 -20.32 -3.17 -7.80
CA ASN A 153 -19.41 -3.56 -8.87
C ASN A 153 -18.61 -4.81 -8.50
N GLU A 154 -18.50 -5.77 -9.43
CA GLU A 154 -17.79 -7.03 -9.18
C GLU A 154 -16.26 -6.88 -9.19
N ASN A 155 -15.76 -5.90 -9.93
CA ASN A 155 -14.32 -5.69 -10.16
C ASN A 155 -13.75 -4.57 -9.33
N THR A 156 -14.57 -3.62 -8.90
CA THR A 156 -14.14 -2.46 -8.11
C THR A 156 -15.09 -2.28 -6.93
N VAL A 157 -14.55 -2.08 -5.74
CA VAL A 157 -15.37 -1.79 -4.55
C VAL A 157 -14.70 -0.69 -3.75
N THR A 158 -15.48 0.09 -3.01
CA THR A 158 -14.97 1.22 -2.23
C THR A 158 -15.46 1.16 -0.80
N MET A 159 -14.61 1.61 0.13
CA MET A 159 -14.93 1.76 1.53
C MET A 159 -14.43 3.11 2.03
N SER A 160 -15.22 3.83 2.80
CA SER A 160 -14.87 5.10 3.39
C SER A 160 -15.21 5.09 4.88
N LEU A 161 -14.20 5.32 5.71
CA LEU A 161 -14.30 5.51 7.15
C LEU A 161 -14.45 7.00 7.41
N LYS A 162 -15.55 7.41 8.05
CA LYS A 162 -15.84 8.82 8.36
C LYS A 162 -15.92 9.02 9.87
N TRP A 163 -15.14 9.96 10.38
CA TRP A 163 -15.18 10.38 11.79
C TRP A 163 -14.84 11.86 11.92
N ARG A 164 -15.58 12.59 12.75
CA ARG A 164 -15.36 14.03 12.97
C ARG A 164 -15.25 14.81 11.64
N ALA A 165 -14.11 15.44 11.39
CA ALA A 165 -13.79 16.19 10.17
C ALA A 165 -12.91 15.41 9.18
N PHE A 166 -12.77 14.09 9.36
CA PHE A 166 -11.90 13.21 8.59
C PHE A 166 -12.70 12.17 7.80
N VAL A 167 -12.26 11.88 6.59
CA VAL A 167 -12.77 10.80 5.75
C VAL A 167 -11.57 10.07 5.14
N LEU A 168 -11.40 8.79 5.50
CA LEU A 168 -10.39 7.91 4.92
C LEU A 168 -11.07 6.93 3.97
N SER A 169 -10.79 7.05 2.68
CA SER A 169 -11.38 6.24 1.61
C SER A 169 -10.36 5.29 1.01
N TRP A 170 -10.80 4.07 0.76
CA TRP A 170 -10.07 2.98 0.13
C TRP A 170 -10.84 2.53 -1.11
N SER A 171 -10.13 2.43 -2.23
CA SER A 171 -10.63 1.87 -3.48
C SER A 171 -9.90 0.57 -3.78
N PHE A 172 -10.65 -0.49 -3.99
CA PHE A 172 -10.15 -1.82 -4.27
C PHE A 172 -10.50 -2.22 -5.71
N ALA A 173 -9.59 -2.88 -6.40
CA ALA A 173 -9.79 -3.35 -7.76
C ALA A 173 -9.26 -4.78 -7.93
N LYS A 174 -9.87 -5.54 -8.83
CA LYS A 174 -9.33 -6.83 -9.32
C LYS A 174 -8.41 -6.59 -10.51
N THR A 175 -7.36 -7.39 -10.62
CA THR A 175 -6.52 -7.39 -11.82
C THR A 175 -7.30 -7.90 -13.02
N PRO A 176 -6.96 -7.48 -14.25
CA PRO A 176 -7.47 -8.11 -15.46
C PRO A 176 -7.20 -9.63 -15.40
N GLY A 177 -8.23 -10.45 -15.56
CA GLY A 177 -8.17 -11.90 -15.35
C GLY A 177 -8.65 -12.40 -13.98
N GLY A 178 -8.90 -11.50 -13.01
CA GLY A 178 -9.60 -11.82 -11.76
C GLY A 178 -8.83 -12.70 -10.77
N GLU A 179 -7.53 -12.94 -11.00
CA GLU A 179 -6.71 -13.79 -10.13
C GLU A 179 -6.33 -13.12 -8.81
N ARG A 180 -6.16 -11.79 -8.83
CA ARG A 180 -5.73 -10.99 -7.68
C ARG A 180 -6.59 -9.75 -7.52
N TRP A 181 -6.64 -9.24 -6.30
CA TRP A 181 -7.13 -7.91 -5.98
C TRP A 181 -6.00 -7.06 -5.42
N TYR A 182 -6.14 -5.75 -5.52
CA TYR A 182 -5.22 -4.76 -4.96
C TYR A 182 -6.00 -3.52 -4.51
N VAL A 183 -5.38 -2.72 -3.65
CA VAL A 183 -5.84 -1.38 -3.32
C VAL A 183 -5.34 -0.44 -4.41
N GLU A 184 -6.27 0.11 -5.18
CA GLU A 184 -6.00 1.03 -6.29
C GLU A 184 -5.64 2.43 -5.77
N LYS A 185 -6.38 2.90 -4.77
CA LYS A 185 -6.23 4.25 -4.23
C LYS A 185 -6.61 4.31 -2.76
N ILE A 186 -5.80 5.00 -1.97
CA ILE A 186 -6.16 5.44 -0.62
C ILE A 186 -6.20 6.97 -0.65
N GLU A 187 -7.27 7.54 -0.10
CA GLU A 187 -7.48 8.98 -0.06
C GLU A 187 -7.92 9.42 1.33
N LEU A 188 -7.26 10.44 1.86
CA LEU A 188 -7.61 11.09 3.11
C LEU A 188 -8.11 12.50 2.82
N THR A 189 -9.33 12.79 3.28
CA THR A 189 -9.91 14.13 3.28
C THR A 189 -9.99 14.63 4.71
N TYR A 190 -9.50 15.84 4.97
CA TYR A 190 -9.58 16.47 6.29
C TYR A 190 -9.79 17.97 6.18
N ASN A 191 -10.24 18.60 7.27
CA ASN A 191 -10.32 20.05 7.38
C ASN A 191 -9.14 20.59 8.19
N SER A 192 -8.43 21.58 7.65
CA SER A 192 -7.28 22.23 8.31
C SER A 192 -7.68 23.07 9.53
N SER A 193 -8.97 23.34 9.75
CA SER A 193 -9.48 23.99 10.98
C SER A 193 -9.80 23.03 12.11
N ASP A 194 -9.54 21.73 11.95
CA ASP A 194 -9.74 20.78 13.02
C ASP A 194 -8.79 21.06 14.20
N ARG A 195 -9.17 20.65 15.42
CA ARG A 195 -8.43 20.94 16.66
C ARG A 195 -7.01 20.38 16.68
N HIS A 196 -6.71 19.40 15.82
CA HIS A 196 -5.35 18.84 15.69
C HIS A 196 -4.37 19.78 14.98
N PHE A 197 -4.85 20.83 14.30
CA PHE A 197 -4.05 21.76 13.50
C PHE A 197 -4.02 23.15 14.15
N GLU A 198 -3.14 23.32 15.13
CA GLU A 198 -3.00 24.60 15.82
C GLU A 198 -2.20 25.59 14.97
N HIS A 199 -2.63 26.86 14.95
CA HIS A 199 -1.92 27.93 14.25
C HIS A 199 -1.61 27.64 12.77
N THR A 200 -2.44 26.88 12.06
CA THR A 200 -2.25 26.60 10.63
C THR A 200 -2.21 27.88 9.78
N ASP A 201 -1.36 27.88 8.74
CA ASP A 201 -1.26 28.95 7.74
C ASP A 201 -2.55 29.09 6.89
N GLN A 202 -3.26 27.98 6.67
CA GLN A 202 -4.43 27.88 5.80
C GLN A 202 -5.65 27.32 6.56
N PRO A 203 -6.27 28.10 7.46
CA PRO A 203 -7.47 27.67 8.16
C PRO A 203 -8.68 27.55 7.21
N ASN A 204 -9.64 26.71 7.59
CA ASN A 204 -10.94 26.46 6.96
C ASN A 204 -10.86 25.89 5.54
N LYS A 205 -9.78 25.16 5.24
CA LYS A 205 -9.60 24.50 3.96
C LYS A 205 -9.78 22.99 4.09
N THR A 206 -10.59 22.42 3.20
CA THR A 206 -10.65 20.97 3.02
C THR A 206 -9.50 20.52 2.13
N ILE A 207 -8.64 19.69 2.69
CA ILE A 207 -7.46 19.14 2.00
C ILE A 207 -7.74 17.67 1.70
N ARG A 208 -7.41 17.25 0.48
CA ARG A 208 -7.51 15.87 0.01
C ARG A 208 -6.12 15.42 -0.40
N VAL A 209 -5.61 14.37 0.23
CA VAL A 209 -4.32 13.75 -0.11
C VAL A 209 -4.55 12.30 -0.48
N SER A 210 -3.85 11.79 -1.49
CA SER A 210 -4.01 10.40 -1.93
C SER A 210 -2.68 9.71 -2.20
N THR A 211 -2.70 8.39 -2.29
CA THR A 211 -1.56 7.65 -2.86
C THR A 211 -1.34 8.11 -4.31
N GLY A 212 -0.07 8.29 -4.69
CA GLY A 212 0.37 9.13 -5.82
C GLY A 212 -0.38 8.97 -7.15
N GLN A 213 -0.54 10.09 -7.87
CA GLN A 213 -1.31 10.17 -9.13
C GLN A 213 -0.59 9.61 -10.36
N ARG A 214 0.74 9.37 -10.30
CA ARG A 214 1.52 9.17 -11.53
C ARG A 214 1.42 7.77 -12.12
N HIS A 215 1.21 6.73 -11.32
CA HIS A 215 0.84 5.39 -11.76
C HIS A 215 0.06 4.74 -10.61
N SER A 216 -1.11 4.15 -10.89
CA SER A 216 -1.91 3.41 -9.89
C SER A 216 -1.01 2.42 -9.16
N SER A 217 -0.58 2.75 -7.95
CA SER A 217 0.22 1.86 -7.13
C SER A 217 -0.65 0.67 -6.78
N MET A 218 -0.36 -0.51 -7.31
CA MET A 218 -1.02 -1.75 -6.92
C MET A 218 -0.62 -2.07 -5.48
N LEU A 219 -1.26 -1.42 -4.51
CA LEU A 219 -0.99 -1.63 -3.10
C LEU A 219 -1.62 -2.96 -2.67
N PHE A 220 -0.89 -3.73 -1.85
CA PHE A 220 -1.40 -4.97 -1.25
C PHE A 220 -1.93 -6.03 -2.24
N PRO A 221 -1.20 -6.38 -3.32
CA PRO A 221 -1.68 -7.33 -4.31
C PRO A 221 -1.84 -8.72 -3.69
N THR A 222 -3.07 -9.22 -3.66
CA THR A 222 -3.45 -10.43 -2.92
C THR A 222 -4.32 -11.33 -3.80
N PRO A 223 -4.12 -12.66 -3.78
CA PRO A 223 -5.00 -13.58 -4.52
C PRO A 223 -6.46 -13.44 -4.11
N VAL A 224 -7.38 -13.52 -5.08
CA VAL A 224 -8.82 -13.50 -4.79
C VAL A 224 -9.19 -14.70 -3.92
N GLY A 225 -10.03 -14.46 -2.90
CA GLY A 225 -10.42 -15.47 -1.91
C GLY A 225 -9.44 -15.65 -0.75
N LYS A 226 -8.40 -14.80 -0.64
CA LYS A 226 -7.51 -14.71 0.53
C LYS A 226 -7.61 -13.33 1.19
N SER A 227 -7.34 -13.27 2.48
CA SER A 227 -7.17 -12.01 3.22
C SER A 227 -5.71 -11.58 3.20
N TYR A 228 -5.44 -10.29 3.10
CA TYR A 228 -4.12 -9.72 3.30
C TYR A 228 -3.86 -9.53 4.79
N SER A 229 -2.66 -9.85 5.26
CA SER A 229 -2.22 -9.66 6.66
C SER A 229 -0.83 -9.02 6.71
N CYS A 230 -0.65 -8.00 7.56
CA CYS A 230 0.65 -7.36 7.76
C CYS A 230 0.77 -6.65 9.11
N ASP A 231 1.88 -6.89 9.81
CA ASP A 231 2.13 -6.34 11.16
C ASP A 231 2.34 -4.82 11.14
N VAL A 232 3.12 -4.29 10.19
CA VAL A 232 3.39 -2.85 10.09
C VAL A 232 3.53 -2.44 8.62
N LYS A 233 2.83 -1.39 8.23
CA LYS A 233 2.96 -0.77 6.91
C LYS A 233 2.78 0.75 6.96
N GLU A 234 3.67 1.48 6.30
CA GLU A 234 3.54 2.92 6.11
C GLU A 234 3.25 3.25 4.64
N ILE A 235 2.31 4.17 4.41
CA ILE A 235 1.90 4.63 3.09
C ILE A 235 1.96 6.16 3.07
N SER A 236 2.70 6.72 2.11
CA SER A 236 2.72 8.16 1.88
C SER A 236 1.53 8.60 1.03
N LEU A 237 0.80 9.61 1.50
CA LEU A 237 -0.30 10.27 0.83
C LEU A 237 0.12 11.71 0.53
N THR A 238 -0.01 12.15 -0.72
CA THR A 238 0.37 13.50 -1.13
C THR A 238 -0.58 14.06 -2.18
N ASP A 239 -0.75 15.38 -2.15
CA ASP A 239 -1.42 16.16 -3.21
C ASP A 239 -0.40 17.07 -3.94
N GLY A 240 0.89 16.73 -3.82
CA GLY A 240 2.02 17.54 -4.33
C GLY A 240 2.37 18.75 -3.47
N LYS A 241 1.43 19.27 -2.67
CA LYS A 241 1.66 20.37 -1.72
C LYS A 241 1.62 19.94 -0.26
N ASN A 242 0.65 19.10 0.09
CA ASN A 242 0.45 18.60 1.44
C ASN A 242 0.87 17.13 1.50
N ASN A 243 1.46 16.72 2.63
CA ASN A 243 1.95 15.37 2.84
C ASN A 243 1.33 14.77 4.12
N ALA A 244 0.90 13.52 4.02
CA ALA A 244 0.47 12.73 5.16
C ALA A 244 1.05 11.32 5.06
N ILE A 245 1.26 10.68 6.19
CA ILE A 245 1.71 9.30 6.30
C ILE A 245 0.60 8.52 7.00
N LEU A 246 0.17 7.43 6.38
CA LEU A 246 -0.77 6.48 6.95
C LEU A 246 0.02 5.26 7.43
N SER A 247 0.11 5.09 8.75
CA SER A 247 0.74 3.95 9.40
C SER A 247 -0.35 2.97 9.81
N LEU A 248 -0.25 1.74 9.31
CA LEU A 248 -1.19 0.64 9.51
C LEU A 248 -0.46 -0.43 10.31
N ARG A 249 -1.00 -0.79 11.48
CA ARG A 249 -0.47 -1.84 12.36
C ARG A 249 -1.47 -2.97 12.49
N ASP A 250 -0.94 -4.17 12.55
CA ASP A 250 -1.68 -5.43 12.69
C ASP A 250 -2.88 -5.47 11.74
N MET A 251 -2.63 -5.15 10.47
CA MET A 251 -3.68 -4.97 9.49
C MET A 251 -4.09 -6.31 8.89
N LYS A 252 -5.38 -6.61 8.96
CA LYS A 252 -6.03 -7.69 8.21
C LYS A 252 -7.13 -7.13 7.31
N LEU A 253 -6.99 -7.35 6.00
CA LEU A 253 -7.83 -6.72 5.00
C LEU A 253 -8.33 -7.75 3.99
N GLN A 254 -9.62 -7.74 3.69
CA GLN A 254 -10.19 -8.55 2.63
C GLN A 254 -11.36 -7.80 1.97
N PRO A 255 -11.23 -7.42 0.70
CA PRO A 255 -12.33 -6.98 -0.13
C PRO A 255 -12.92 -8.14 -0.95
N PHE A 256 -14.13 -7.91 -1.47
CA PHE A 256 -14.91 -8.81 -2.32
C PHE A 256 -15.51 -10.02 -1.56
N LYS A 257 -16.82 -10.23 -1.80
CA LYS A 257 -17.76 -11.23 -1.24
C LYS A 257 -17.14 -12.40 -0.46
N PHE A 258 -17.66 -12.60 0.76
CA PHE A 258 -17.26 -13.68 1.66
C PHE A 258 -18.26 -14.84 1.60
N LYS A 259 -17.76 -16.07 1.80
CA LYS A 259 -18.64 -17.23 2.01
C LYS A 259 -19.27 -17.23 3.41
N ASN A 260 -18.52 -16.82 4.44
CA ASN A 260 -18.91 -16.96 5.85
C ASN A 260 -18.90 -15.64 6.65
N ASN A 261 -18.83 -14.46 6.01
CA ASN A 261 -18.66 -13.16 6.68
C ASN A 261 -17.42 -13.06 7.61
N GLU A 262 -16.46 -13.97 7.47
CA GLU A 262 -15.19 -14.01 8.20
C GLU A 262 -14.03 -13.89 7.22
N PHE A 263 -12.86 -13.53 7.73
CA PHE A 263 -11.64 -13.52 6.93
C PHE A 263 -11.29 -14.91 6.42
N ALA A 264 -10.87 -14.97 5.16
CA ALA A 264 -10.39 -16.17 4.51
C ALA A 264 -8.93 -16.48 4.90
N ALA A 265 -8.33 -17.46 4.23
CA ALA A 265 -6.93 -17.82 4.45
C ALA A 265 -6.01 -16.61 4.25
N GLU A 266 -5.09 -16.42 5.20
CA GLU A 266 -4.22 -15.26 5.26
C GLU A 266 -3.09 -15.31 4.22
N PHE A 267 -2.76 -14.15 3.68
CA PHE A 267 -1.67 -13.88 2.76
C PHE A 267 -0.82 -12.76 3.34
N SER A 268 0.34 -13.13 3.88
CA SER A 268 1.20 -12.20 4.62
C SER A 268 1.99 -11.28 3.69
N CYS A 269 2.25 -10.04 4.13
CA CYS A 269 3.06 -9.09 3.39
C CYS A 269 4.52 -9.55 3.14
N THR A 270 5.06 -10.39 4.02
CA THR A 270 6.38 -11.03 3.87
C THR A 270 6.44 -12.01 2.71
N SER A 271 5.32 -12.67 2.38
CA SER A 271 5.25 -13.56 1.21
C SER A 271 5.38 -12.79 -0.11
N LEU A 272 4.99 -11.51 -0.09
CA LEU A 272 5.05 -10.58 -1.21
C LEU A 272 6.47 -10.05 -1.41
N SER A 273 7.16 -9.68 -0.33
CA SER A 273 8.58 -9.28 -0.37
C SER A 273 9.49 -10.44 -0.76
N ALA A 274 9.20 -11.67 -0.28
CA ALA A 274 9.93 -12.87 -0.69
C ALA A 274 9.79 -13.19 -2.19
N ARG A 275 8.68 -12.76 -2.82
CA ARG A 275 8.45 -12.92 -4.27
C ARG A 275 9.08 -11.79 -5.09
N GLY A 276 9.14 -10.57 -4.56
CA GLY A 276 9.87 -9.45 -5.18
C GLY A 276 11.38 -9.69 -5.27
N PHE A 277 11.94 -10.47 -4.35
CA PHE A 277 13.34 -10.94 -4.43
C PHE A 277 13.57 -12.12 -5.40
N ARG A 278 12.52 -12.68 -6.02
CA ARG A 278 12.68 -13.79 -6.97
C ARG A 278 12.96 -13.37 -8.40
N ASP A 279 12.80 -12.10 -8.76
CA ASP A 279 13.21 -11.60 -10.09
C ASP A 279 14.73 -11.36 -10.21
N GLU A 280 15.47 -11.46 -9.10
CA GLU A 280 16.94 -11.44 -9.08
C GLU A 280 17.55 -12.84 -9.36
N THR A 281 16.75 -13.91 -9.32
CA THR A 281 17.28 -15.27 -9.49
C THR A 281 17.76 -15.52 -10.93
N ALA A 282 17.11 -14.92 -11.93
CA ALA A 282 17.49 -15.09 -13.33
C ALA A 282 18.81 -14.38 -13.66
N PRO A 283 19.02 -13.08 -13.34
CA PRO A 283 20.30 -12.41 -13.57
C PRO A 283 21.45 -13.01 -12.77
N VAL A 284 21.22 -13.41 -11.51
CA VAL A 284 22.27 -14.00 -10.65
C VAL A 284 22.69 -15.39 -11.15
N ALA A 285 21.76 -16.23 -11.61
CA ALA A 285 22.08 -17.53 -12.18
C ALA A 285 22.87 -17.41 -13.50
N VAL A 286 22.47 -16.49 -14.38
CA VAL A 286 23.18 -16.26 -15.65
C VAL A 286 24.54 -15.62 -15.42
N GLY A 287 24.65 -14.66 -14.50
CA GLY A 287 25.91 -14.00 -14.16
C GLY A 287 26.94 -14.94 -13.52
N SER A 288 26.49 -15.78 -12.59
CA SER A 288 27.37 -16.74 -11.91
C SER A 288 27.88 -17.84 -12.84
N THR A 289 27.03 -18.37 -13.73
CA THR A 289 27.46 -19.38 -14.73
C THR A 289 28.45 -18.80 -15.74
N LEU A 290 28.24 -17.56 -16.20
CA LEU A 290 29.17 -16.87 -17.09
C LEU A 290 30.53 -16.60 -16.42
N ALA A 291 30.53 -16.17 -15.15
CA ALA A 291 31.75 -15.96 -14.38
C ALA A 291 32.54 -17.27 -14.17
N ALA A 292 31.85 -18.38 -13.87
CA ALA A 292 32.50 -19.68 -13.72
C ALA A 292 33.10 -20.18 -15.04
N ALA A 293 32.38 -20.06 -16.16
CA ALA A 293 32.86 -20.47 -17.48
C ALA A 293 34.08 -19.66 -17.94
N THR A 294 34.07 -18.34 -17.72
CA THR A 294 35.20 -17.45 -18.04
C THR A 294 36.43 -17.76 -17.18
N LEU A 295 36.27 -18.02 -15.88
CA LEU A 295 37.39 -18.42 -15.03
C LEU A 295 37.99 -19.78 -15.45
N LEU A 296 37.14 -20.78 -15.72
CA LEU A 296 37.61 -22.10 -16.16
C LEU A 296 38.38 -22.02 -17.48
N THR A 297 37.93 -21.22 -18.43
CA THR A 297 38.62 -21.04 -19.72
C THR A 297 39.97 -20.33 -19.54
N ILE A 298 40.04 -19.26 -18.74
CA ILE A 298 41.28 -18.54 -18.47
C ILE A 298 42.28 -19.44 -17.72
N THR A 299 41.85 -20.09 -16.65
CA THR A 299 42.72 -20.97 -15.86
C THR A 299 43.18 -22.18 -16.67
N GLY A 300 42.28 -22.79 -17.44
CA GLY A 300 42.59 -23.90 -18.33
C GLY A 300 43.62 -23.52 -19.39
N TYR A 301 43.45 -22.35 -20.03
CA TYR A 301 44.41 -21.83 -21.00
C TYR A 301 45.76 -21.50 -20.36
N ALA A 302 45.77 -20.86 -19.19
CA ALA A 302 46.99 -20.53 -18.45
C ALA A 302 47.78 -21.78 -18.08
N ALA A 303 47.11 -22.83 -17.57
CA ALA A 303 47.73 -24.10 -17.25
C ALA A 303 48.28 -24.79 -18.51
N TYR A 304 47.48 -24.85 -19.59
CA TYR A 304 47.93 -25.41 -20.87
C TYR A 304 49.19 -24.71 -21.38
N ARG A 305 49.20 -23.37 -21.38
CA ARG A 305 50.32 -22.55 -21.83
C ARG A 305 51.55 -22.73 -20.94
N TYR A 306 51.36 -22.84 -19.63
CA TYR A 306 52.45 -23.10 -18.67
C TYR A 306 53.13 -24.45 -18.91
N PHE A 307 52.35 -25.52 -19.17
CA PHE A 307 52.91 -26.86 -19.36
C PHE A 307 53.43 -27.12 -20.78
N LYS A 308 52.83 -26.51 -21.81
CA LYS A 308 53.20 -26.77 -23.21
C LYS A 308 54.24 -25.83 -23.77
N VAL A 309 54.31 -24.57 -23.32
CA VAL A 309 55.35 -23.66 -23.77
C VAL A 309 56.59 -23.91 -22.91
N LYS A 310 57.45 -24.82 -23.37
CA LYS A 310 58.79 -24.97 -22.79
C LYS A 310 59.49 -23.61 -22.91
N LYS A 311 60.00 -23.10 -21.79
CA LYS A 311 60.86 -21.91 -21.81
C LYS A 311 62.03 -22.20 -22.74
N VAL A 312 62.15 -21.44 -23.81
CA VAL A 312 63.36 -21.45 -24.64
C VAL A 312 64.47 -20.99 -23.70
N LYS A 313 65.41 -21.87 -23.37
CA LYS A 313 66.66 -21.46 -22.76
C LYS A 313 67.35 -20.62 -23.83
N TYR A 314 67.46 -19.31 -23.61
CA TYR A 314 68.48 -18.56 -24.30
C TYR A 314 69.79 -19.03 -23.69
N ASP A 315 70.47 -19.94 -24.39
CA ASP A 315 71.89 -20.12 -24.14
C ASP A 315 72.53 -18.76 -24.41
N THR A 316 72.99 -18.12 -23.34
CA THR A 316 74.04 -17.11 -23.39
C THR A 316 75.18 -17.70 -24.19
N MET A 317 75.30 -17.30 -25.46
CA MET A 317 76.52 -17.46 -26.21
C MET A 317 77.49 -16.42 -25.66
N GLU A 318 78.45 -16.93 -24.88
CA GLU A 318 79.79 -16.38 -24.59
C GLU A 318 79.89 -15.02 -23.87
#